data_AF-A0A0B4E9E7-F1
#
_entry.id   AF-A0A0B4E9E7-F1
#
_cell.length_a   1.000
_cell.length_b   1.000
_cell.length_c   1.000
_cell.angle_alpha   90.00
_cell.angle_beta   90.00
_cell.angle_gamma   90.00
#
_symmetry.space_group_name_H-M   'P 1'
#
loop_
_entity.id
_entity.type
_entity.pdbx_description
1 polymer ?
#
loop_
_entity_poly.entity_id
_entity_poly.type
_entity_poly.pdbx_seq_one_letter_code
_entity_poly.pdbx_strand_id
1 'polypeptide(L)'
;MPRFQVPQRPSKLDPFADKLSAWLAAQSRKPRKQRRTVKQLHVDLAALGFTGSYGRVAAFMRAWRAVRQRVQQSSGRGTFVPLAFQPGEASQFDWSEDWAILGGERTKLQIAHIKLSHSRAFLV
;
A
#
# COMPACT_ATOMS: atom_id res chain seq x y z
N MET A 1 -16.29 0.63 31.56
CA MET A 1 -16.54 -0.65 30.86
C MET A 1 -15.46 -1.65 31.29
N PRO A 2 -15.80 -2.79 31.90
CA PRO A 2 -14.81 -3.80 32.24
C PRO A 2 -14.19 -4.37 30.96
N ARG A 3 -12.85 -4.39 30.90
CA ARG A 3 -12.10 -4.90 29.76
C ARG A 3 -11.79 -6.36 30.02
N PHE A 4 -12.54 -7.25 29.38
CA PHE A 4 -12.32 -8.68 29.51
C PHE A 4 -10.93 -9.04 28.96
N GLN A 5 -10.01 -9.41 29.84
CA GLN A 5 -8.68 -9.88 29.46
C GLN A 5 -8.81 -11.35 29.06
N VAL A 6 -8.73 -11.63 27.76
CA VAL A 6 -8.70 -13.02 27.28
C VAL A 6 -7.29 -13.56 27.54
N PRO A 7 -7.13 -14.66 28.29
CA PRO A 7 -5.82 -15.28 28.50
C PRO A 7 -5.20 -15.67 27.15
N GLN A 8 -3.89 -15.46 27.00
CA GLN A 8 -3.13 -15.97 25.86
C GLN A 8 -3.17 -17.51 25.90
N ARG A 9 -4.09 -18.10 25.14
CA ARG A 9 -4.18 -19.56 24.99
C ARG A 9 -3.45 -19.95 23.71
N PRO A 10 -2.58 -20.98 23.74
CA PRO A 10 -1.93 -21.48 22.54
C PRO A 10 -3.00 -21.88 21.52
N SER A 11 -2.89 -21.32 20.33
CA SER A 11 -3.76 -21.57 19.21
C SER A 11 -3.34 -22.87 18.54
N LYS A 12 -4.29 -23.69 18.09
CA LYS A 12 -4.01 -24.84 17.21
C LYS A 12 -3.25 -24.45 15.93
N LEU A 13 -3.25 -23.16 15.58
CA LEU A 13 -2.55 -22.62 14.42
C LEU A 13 -1.07 -22.29 14.71
N ASP A 14 -0.67 -22.16 15.98
CA ASP A 14 0.69 -21.73 16.34
C ASP A 14 1.79 -22.66 15.78
N PRO A 15 1.64 -24.02 15.81
CA PRO A 15 2.60 -24.92 15.18
C PRO A 15 2.74 -24.75 13.66
N PHE A 16 1.77 -24.10 13.02
CA PHE A 16 1.73 -23.88 11.57
C PHE A 16 1.96 -22.42 11.19
N ALA A 17 2.17 -21.52 12.16
CA ALA A 17 2.19 -20.07 11.93
C ALA A 17 3.32 -19.65 10.98
N ASP A 18 4.52 -20.19 11.17
CA ASP A 18 5.67 -19.90 10.30
C ASP A 18 5.45 -20.41 8.88
N LYS A 19 4.94 -21.64 8.75
CA LYS A 19 4.65 -22.25 7.45
C LYS A 19 3.57 -21.48 6.70
N LEU A 20 2.48 -21.11 7.39
CA LEU A 20 1.42 -20.30 6.81
C LEU A 20 1.94 -18.92 6.41
N SER A 21 2.79 -18.28 7.23
CA SER A 21 3.42 -17.00 6.90
C SER A 21 4.30 -17.09 5.65
N ALA A 22 5.10 -18.15 5.52
CA ALA A 22 5.92 -18.41 4.33
C ALA A 22 5.05 -18.62 3.08
N TRP A 23 3.97 -19.40 3.19
CA TRP A 23 3.01 -19.57 2.11
C TRP A 23 2.34 -18.26 1.70
N LEU A 24 1.90 -17.43 2.66
CA LEU A 24 1.31 -16.12 2.39
C LEU A 24 2.30 -15.18 1.70
N ALA A 25 3.57 -15.18 2.12
CA ALA A 25 4.63 -14.44 1.46
C ALA A 25 4.80 -14.89 0.00
N ALA A 26 4.87 -16.21 -0.24
CA ALA A 26 4.98 -16.77 -1.59
C ALA A 26 3.75 -16.42 -2.46
N GLN A 27 2.53 -16.60 -1.96
CA GLN A 27 1.30 -16.29 -2.70
C GLN A 27 1.22 -14.82 -3.08
N SER A 28 1.72 -13.93 -2.23
CA SER A 28 1.62 -12.51 -2.49
C SER A 28 2.49 -12.00 -3.64
N ARG A 29 3.55 -12.73 -3.98
CA ARG A 29 4.43 -12.43 -5.12
C ARG A 29 3.83 -12.90 -6.45
N LYS A 30 2.82 -13.78 -6.42
CA LYS A 30 2.19 -14.33 -7.62
C LYS A 30 1.17 -13.36 -8.25
N PRO A 31 0.93 -13.43 -9.56
CA PRO A 31 -0.20 -12.75 -10.22
C PRO A 31 -1.54 -13.18 -9.64
N ARG A 32 -2.54 -12.27 -9.62
CA ARG A 32 -3.86 -12.51 -8.98
C ARG A 32 -4.50 -13.84 -9.39
N LYS A 33 -4.44 -14.21 -10.67
CA LYS A 33 -5.02 -15.46 -11.21
C LYS A 33 -4.33 -16.74 -10.71
N GLN A 34 -3.10 -16.65 -10.22
CA GLN A 34 -2.28 -17.78 -9.76
C GLN A 34 -2.18 -17.88 -8.22
N ARG A 35 -2.79 -16.93 -7.48
CA ARG A 35 -2.73 -16.91 -6.02
C ARG A 35 -3.66 -17.97 -5.45
N ARG A 36 -3.14 -18.78 -4.52
CA ARG A 36 -3.99 -19.66 -3.72
C ARG A 36 -4.92 -18.86 -2.82
N THR A 37 -6.16 -19.32 -2.72
CA THR A 37 -7.19 -18.75 -1.83
C THR A 37 -6.98 -19.20 -0.38
N VAL A 38 -7.60 -18.50 0.57
CA VAL A 38 -7.58 -18.91 2.00
C VAL A 38 -8.15 -20.32 2.16
N LYS A 39 -9.18 -20.66 1.39
CA LYS A 39 -9.80 -21.99 1.42
C LYS A 39 -8.81 -23.07 1.00
N GLN A 40 -8.04 -22.84 -0.06
CA GLN A 40 -6.97 -23.75 -0.49
C GLN A 40 -5.86 -23.87 0.56
N LEU A 41 -5.40 -22.76 1.13
CA LEU A 41 -4.39 -22.80 2.20
C LEU A 41 -4.89 -23.53 3.45
N HIS A 42 -6.18 -23.43 3.78
CA HIS A 42 -6.79 -24.18 4.87
C HIS A 42 -6.80 -25.70 4.58
N VAL A 43 -7.13 -26.11 3.36
CA VAL A 43 -7.05 -27.52 2.95
C VAL A 43 -5.60 -28.03 3.00
N ASP A 44 -4.65 -27.24 2.50
CA ASP A 44 -3.22 -27.56 2.56
C ASP A 44 -2.73 -27.72 4.02
N LEU A 45 -3.24 -26.89 4.95
CA LEU A 45 -2.96 -27.01 6.38
C LEU A 45 -3.61 -28.25 6.98
N ALA A 46 -4.87 -28.56 6.63
CA ALA A 46 -5.57 -29.74 7.12
C ALA A 46 -4.84 -31.04 6.72
N ALA A 47 -4.29 -31.10 5.50
CA ALA A 47 -3.46 -32.20 5.03
C ALA A 47 -2.15 -32.37 5.84
N LEU A 48 -1.72 -31.33 6.57
CA LEU A 48 -0.56 -31.36 7.46
C LEU A 48 -0.93 -31.64 8.93
N GLY A 49 -2.20 -31.99 9.21
CA GLY A 49 -2.68 -32.28 10.55
C GLY A 49 -3.26 -31.07 11.30
N PHE A 50 -3.49 -29.94 10.64
CA PHE A 50 -4.20 -28.82 11.27
C PHE A 50 -5.68 -29.16 11.48
N THR A 51 -6.11 -29.22 12.74
CA THR A 51 -7.50 -29.51 13.13
C THR A 51 -8.30 -28.28 13.58
N GLY A 52 -7.79 -27.08 13.27
CA GLY A 52 -8.47 -25.82 13.58
C GLY A 52 -9.42 -25.38 12.47
N SER A 53 -10.15 -24.29 12.71
CA SER A 53 -11.15 -23.81 11.76
C SER A 53 -10.58 -22.92 10.65
N TYR A 54 -11.26 -22.91 9.51
CA TYR A 54 -11.05 -21.93 8.43
C TYR A 54 -11.04 -20.49 8.95
N GLY A 55 -11.93 -20.17 9.90
CA GLY A 55 -12.01 -18.83 10.49
C GLY A 55 -10.70 -18.40 11.16
N ARG A 56 -9.96 -19.33 11.77
CA ARG A 56 -8.66 -19.06 12.39
C ARG A 56 -7.59 -18.75 11.34
N VAL A 57 -7.55 -19.50 10.24
CA VAL A 57 -6.66 -19.25 9.10
C VAL A 57 -6.99 -17.92 8.42
N ALA A 58 -8.28 -17.61 8.24
CA ALA A 58 -8.73 -16.35 7.68
C ALA A 58 -8.36 -15.15 8.57
N ALA A 59 -8.52 -15.28 9.89
CA ALA A 59 -8.11 -14.26 10.86
C ALA A 59 -6.59 -14.03 10.82
N PHE A 60 -5.81 -15.11 10.76
CA PHE A 60 -4.36 -15.03 10.63
C PHE A 60 -3.94 -14.31 9.34
N MET A 61 -4.54 -14.66 8.19
CA MET A 61 -4.23 -13.98 6.93
C MET A 61 -4.58 -12.48 7.00
N ARG A 62 -5.70 -12.09 7.61
CA ARG A 62 -6.06 -10.67 7.77
C ARG A 62 -5.03 -9.92 8.61
N ALA A 63 -4.62 -10.49 9.74
CA ALA A 63 -3.59 -9.91 10.60
C ALA A 63 -2.25 -9.79 9.85
N TRP A 64 -1.83 -10.86 9.16
CA TRP A 64 -0.62 -10.87 8.34
C TRP A 64 -0.62 -9.79 7.25
N ARG A 65 -1.74 -9.62 6.53
CA ARG A 65 -1.90 -8.56 5.53
C ARG A 65 -1.82 -7.17 6.15
N ALA A 66 -2.45 -6.95 7.31
CA ALA A 66 -2.43 -5.67 8.00
C ALA A 66 -1.01 -5.29 8.45
N VAL A 67 -0.26 -6.22 9.02
CA VAL A 67 1.16 -6.01 9.38
C VAL A 67 1.97 -5.66 8.14
N ARG A 68 1.80 -6.41 7.06
CA ARG A 68 2.54 -6.14 5.82
C ARG A 68 2.17 -4.80 5.19
N GLN A 69 0.90 -4.40 5.21
CA GLN A 69 0.47 -3.10 4.71
C GLN A 69 1.12 -1.97 5.49
N ARG A 70 1.18 -2.08 6.84
CA ARG A 70 1.91 -1.13 7.69
C ARG A 70 3.39 -1.07 7.33
N VAL A 71 4.03 -2.23 7.17
CA VAL A 71 5.44 -2.30 6.74
C VAL A 71 5.62 -1.68 5.36
N GLN A 72 4.73 -1.90 4.39
CA GLN A 72 4.83 -1.28 3.07
C GLN A 72 4.61 0.24 3.09
N GLN A 73 3.78 0.74 4.02
CA GLN A 73 3.59 2.16 4.26
C GLN A 73 4.78 2.80 4.97
N SER A 74 5.50 2.07 5.83
CA SER A 74 6.66 2.58 6.57
C SER A 74 8.00 2.37 5.87
N SER A 75 8.10 1.38 4.98
CA SER A 75 9.34 0.98 4.31
C SER A 75 9.46 1.63 2.95
N GLY A 76 9.64 2.96 2.88
CA GLY A 76 10.30 3.74 1.81
C GLY A 76 10.03 3.45 0.32
N ARG A 77 9.06 2.60 -0.05
CA ARG A 77 8.71 2.21 -1.42
C ARG A 77 7.28 2.58 -1.81
N GLY A 78 6.51 3.12 -0.87
CA GLY A 78 5.36 3.94 -1.19
C GLY A 78 5.84 5.37 -1.33
N THR A 79 5.61 6.00 -2.47
CA THR A 79 5.81 7.45 -2.63
C THR A 79 5.07 8.15 -1.51
N PHE A 80 5.79 8.63 -0.49
CA PHE A 80 5.21 9.47 0.54
C PHE A 80 5.03 10.85 -0.08
N VAL A 81 3.86 11.09 -0.68
CA VAL A 81 3.45 12.43 -1.08
C VAL A 81 2.75 13.04 0.13
N PRO A 82 3.29 14.10 0.75
CA PRO A 82 2.58 14.82 1.79
C PRO A 82 1.18 15.22 1.30
N LEU A 83 0.16 14.91 2.09
CA LEU A 83 -1.24 15.28 1.76
C LEU A 83 -1.48 16.78 1.90
N ALA A 84 -0.66 17.46 2.70
CA ALA A 84 -0.65 18.90 2.89
C ALA A 84 0.80 19.38 2.98
N PHE A 85 1.05 20.57 2.45
CA PHE A 85 2.33 21.27 2.52
C PHE A 85 2.11 22.58 3.25
N GLN A 86 3.08 23.02 4.05
CA GLN A 86 3.12 24.37 4.62
C GLN A 86 3.42 25.41 3.52
N PRO A 87 3.07 26.69 3.72
CA PRO A 87 3.50 27.76 2.83
C PRO A 87 5.02 27.72 2.60
N GLY A 88 5.44 27.70 1.33
CA GLY A 88 6.86 27.65 0.94
C GLY A 88 7.54 26.28 1.01
N GLU A 89 6.88 25.24 1.52
CA GLU A 89 7.48 23.90 1.67
C GLU A 89 7.70 23.20 0.33
N ALA A 90 6.77 23.36 -0.61
CA ALA A 90 6.90 22.74 -1.93
C ALA A 90 6.17 23.53 -3.02
N SER A 91 6.72 23.43 -4.22
CA SER A 91 6.13 23.90 -5.47
C SER A 91 6.35 22.86 -6.57
N GLN A 92 5.42 22.78 -7.52
CA GLN A 92 5.61 22.06 -8.76
C GLN A 92 6.12 23.04 -9.82
N PHE A 93 7.13 22.63 -10.58
CA PHE A 93 7.70 23.41 -11.68
C PHE A 93 7.64 22.58 -12.96
N ASP A 94 7.17 23.18 -14.04
CA ASP A 94 7.02 22.52 -15.34
C ASP A 94 7.30 23.50 -16.49
N TRP A 95 7.51 22.97 -17.69
CA TRP A 95 7.67 23.75 -18.91
C TRP A 95 6.60 23.37 -19.93
N SER A 96 6.08 24.35 -20.66
CA SER A 96 5.21 24.12 -21.81
C SER A 96 5.67 24.92 -23.02
N GLU A 97 5.25 24.47 -24.19
CA GLU A 97 5.49 25.17 -25.43
C GLU A 97 4.16 25.72 -25.97
N ASP A 98 4.11 27.00 -26.28
CA ASP A 98 2.92 27.63 -26.85
C ASP A 98 3.27 28.67 -27.94
N TRP A 99 2.29 29.08 -28.72
CA TRP A 99 2.43 30.09 -29.76
C TRP A 99 1.80 31.42 -29.32
N ALA A 100 2.54 32.52 -29.48
CA ALA A 100 2.04 33.87 -29.26
C ALA A 100 2.33 34.76 -30.46
N ILE A 101 1.59 35.85 -30.60
CA ILE A 101 1.93 36.91 -31.56
C ILE A 101 2.80 37.94 -30.83
N LEU A 102 4.07 38.06 -31.24
CA LEU A 102 5.00 39.06 -30.75
C LEU A 102 5.34 40.01 -31.89
N GLY A 103 5.04 41.31 -31.72
CA GLY A 103 5.31 42.30 -32.77
C GLY A 103 4.60 42.04 -34.11
N GLY A 104 3.49 41.30 -34.11
CA GLY A 104 2.76 40.90 -35.32
C GLY A 104 3.22 39.58 -35.94
N GLU A 105 4.31 38.99 -35.45
CA GLU A 105 4.80 37.69 -35.92
C GLU A 105 4.39 36.56 -34.97
N ARG A 106 4.05 35.40 -35.55
CA ARG A 106 3.73 34.20 -34.78
C ARG A 106 5.00 33.53 -34.30
N THR A 107 5.27 33.61 -32.99
CA THR A 107 6.48 33.10 -32.35
C THR A 107 6.16 31.95 -31.40
N LYS A 108 7.04 30.95 -31.38
CA LYS A 108 6.96 29.80 -30.47
C LYS A 108 7.69 30.14 -29.17
N LEU A 109 7.05 29.94 -28.03
CA LEU A 109 7.55 30.27 -26.71
C LEU A 109 7.71 29.01 -25.87
N GLN A 110 8.80 28.97 -25.10
CA GLN A 110 8.98 28.03 -23.99
C GLN A 110 8.58 28.77 -22.73
N ILE A 111 7.55 28.28 -22.05
CA ILE A 111 6.90 28.93 -20.93
C ILE A 111 7.15 28.09 -19.67
N ALA A 112 7.61 28.74 -18.60
CA ALA A 112 7.86 28.10 -17.33
C ALA A 112 6.68 28.30 -16.39
N HIS A 113 6.16 27.24 -15.78
CA HIS A 113 5.04 27.30 -14.86
C HIS A 113 5.45 26.90 -13.45
N ILE A 114 4.99 27.64 -12.45
CA ILE A 114 5.14 27.30 -11.04
C ILE A 114 3.76 27.18 -10.40
N LYS A 115 3.51 26.06 -9.71
CA LYS A 115 2.31 25.86 -8.88
C LYS A 115 2.70 25.65 -7.42
N LEU A 116 2.21 26.52 -6.54
CA LEU A 116 2.47 26.39 -5.10
C LEU A 116 1.64 25.25 -4.50
N SER A 117 2.28 24.31 -3.80
CA SER A 117 1.60 23.10 -3.30
C SER A 117 0.62 23.39 -2.15
N HIS A 118 0.87 24.44 -1.35
CA HIS A 118 0.01 24.89 -0.26
C HIS A 118 -1.23 25.65 -0.76
N SER A 119 -1.02 26.80 -1.42
CA SER A 119 -2.09 27.72 -1.82
C SER A 119 -2.74 27.40 -3.17
N ARG A 120 -2.12 26.52 -3.96
CA ARG A 120 -2.49 26.22 -5.35
C ARG A 120 -2.36 27.41 -6.31
N ALA A 121 -1.75 28.52 -5.90
CA ALA A 121 -1.44 29.65 -6.77
C ALA A 121 -0.57 29.21 -7.96
N PHE A 122 -0.79 29.83 -9.12
CA PHE A 122 -0.15 29.50 -10.38
C PHE A 122 0.58 30.72 -10.93
N LEU A 123 1.82 30.53 -11.35
CA LEU A 123 2.69 31.54 -11.96
C LEU A 123 3.18 31.02 -13.30
N VAL A 124 3.28 31.92 -14.28
CA VAL A 124 3.61 31.68 -15.69
C VAL A 124 4.61 32.74 -16.14
#